data_AF-A0A0X1KPV0-F1
#
_entry.id   AF-A0A0X1KPV0-F1
#
_cell.length_a   1.000
_cell.length_b   1.000
_cell.length_c   1.000
_cell.angle_alpha   90.00
_cell.angle_beta   90.00
_cell.angle_gamma   90.00
#
_symmetry.space_group_name_H-M   'P 1'
#
loop_
_entity.id
_entity.type
_entity.pdbx_description
1 polymer ?
#
loop_
_entity_poly.entity_id
_entity_poly.type
_entity_poly.pdbx_seq_one_letter_code
_entity_poly.pdbx_strand_id
1 'polypeptide(L)'
;MSDCEKLLEKIAERFGCKVWVCEKIGKRISHIPGLKAGEERFLPPMVGFEDEKYVVFVQADEMSDQLKDMCEKVIECVRSDRKDRTPPRKGDS
;
A
#
# COMPACT_ATOMS: atom_id res chain seq x y z
N MET A 1 11.15 9.06 6.22
CA MET A 1 10.15 8.43 5.36
C MET A 1 10.74 7.16 4.79
N SER A 2 10.01 6.04 4.84
CA SER A 2 10.44 4.83 4.14
C SER A 2 10.33 5.00 2.63
N ASP A 3 10.97 4.13 1.85
CA ASP A 3 10.89 4.22 0.40
C ASP A 3 9.48 3.95 -0.12
N CYS A 4 8.67 3.19 0.64
CA CYS A 4 7.28 2.93 0.30
C CYS A 4 6.37 4.13 0.54
N GLU A 5 6.63 4.93 1.59
CA GLU A 5 5.92 6.19 1.84
C GLU A 5 6.14 7.17 0.69
N LYS A 6 7.40 7.33 0.23
CA LYS A 6 7.72 8.18 -0.93
C LYS A 6 7.05 7.70 -2.21
N LEU A 7 6.90 6.40 -2.40
CA LEU A 7 6.22 5.85 -3.58
C LEU A 7 4.72 6.17 -3.54
N LEU A 8 4.08 6.06 -2.37
CA LEU A 8 2.69 6.47 -2.17
C LEU A 8 2.50 7.97 -2.41
N GLU A 9 3.40 8.82 -1.91
CA GLU A 9 3.38 10.28 -2.16
C GLU A 9 3.47 10.58 -3.66
N LYS A 10 4.38 9.92 -4.39
CA LYS A 10 4.48 10.05 -5.85
C LYS A 10 3.19 9.65 -6.58
N ILE A 11 2.50 8.61 -6.13
CA ILE A 11 1.20 8.20 -6.69
C ILE A 11 0.17 9.30 -6.40
N ALA A 12 0.08 9.75 -5.16
CA ALA A 12 -0.87 10.78 -4.75
C ALA A 12 -0.69 12.09 -5.54
N GLU A 13 0.55 12.55 -5.71
CA GLU A 13 0.86 13.76 -6.48
C GLU A 13 0.57 13.58 -7.97
N ARG A 14 0.98 12.45 -8.55
CA ARG A 14 0.87 12.20 -10.00
C ARG A 14 -0.57 12.05 -10.47
N PHE A 15 -1.40 11.36 -9.69
CA PHE A 15 -2.78 11.06 -10.05
C PHE A 15 -3.79 11.91 -9.28
N GLY A 16 -3.31 12.82 -8.43
CA GLY A 16 -4.14 13.67 -7.57
C GLY A 16 -4.99 12.88 -6.58
N CYS A 17 -4.68 11.63 -6.26
CA CYS A 17 -5.57 10.72 -5.52
C CYS A 17 -5.15 10.52 -4.05
N LYS A 18 -6.07 10.01 -3.21
CA LYS A 18 -5.68 9.37 -1.94
C LYS A 18 -5.32 7.92 -2.19
N VAL A 19 -4.24 7.42 -1.62
CA VAL A 19 -3.82 6.03 -1.72
C VAL A 19 -3.35 5.51 -0.36
N TRP A 20 -3.71 4.28 -0.01
CA TRP A 20 -3.24 3.64 1.23
C TRP A 20 -3.18 2.13 1.13
N VAL A 21 -2.37 1.53 2.02
CA VAL A 21 -2.15 0.09 2.08
C VAL A 21 -2.81 -0.50 3.32
N CYS A 22 -3.50 -1.61 3.11
CA CYS A 22 -4.08 -2.43 4.16
C CYS A 22 -3.49 -3.85 4.12
N GLU A 23 -3.45 -4.50 5.29
CA GLU A 23 -3.13 -5.90 5.48
C GLU A 23 -4.40 -6.69 5.79
N LYS A 24 -4.54 -7.85 5.14
CA LYS A 24 -5.59 -8.84 5.42
C LYS A 24 -5.16 -9.70 6.59
N ILE A 25 -5.97 -9.71 7.64
CA ILE A 25 -5.75 -10.48 8.86
C ILE A 25 -6.99 -11.36 9.08
N GLY A 26 -6.92 -12.60 8.59
CA GLY A 26 -8.08 -13.49 8.54
C GLY A 26 -9.19 -12.88 7.69
N LYS A 27 -10.36 -12.63 8.30
CA LYS A 27 -11.51 -11.99 7.63
C LYS A 27 -11.51 -10.45 7.73
N ARG A 28 -10.50 -9.85 8.34
CA ARG A 28 -10.42 -8.40 8.59
C ARG A 28 -9.44 -7.74 7.64
N ILE A 29 -9.72 -6.50 7.26
CA ILE A 29 -8.80 -5.61 6.56
C ILE A 29 -8.35 -4.55 7.57
N SER A 30 -7.04 -4.46 7.81
CA SER A 30 -6.45 -3.49 8.73
C SER A 30 -5.53 -2.55 7.97
N HIS A 31 -5.72 -1.24 8.16
CA HIS A 31 -4.79 -0.24 7.65
C HIS A 31 -3.38 -0.43 8.24
N ILE A 32 -2.34 -0.25 7.42
CA ILE A 32 -0.95 -0.24 7.90
C ILE A 32 -0.55 1.20 8.24
N PRO A 33 -0.25 1.53 9.51
CA PRO A 33 0.12 2.88 9.90
C PRO A 33 1.32 3.40 9.09
N GLY A 34 1.24 4.66 8.65
CA GLY A 34 2.27 5.31 7.84
C GLY A 34 2.14 5.05 6.33
N LEU A 35 1.49 3.97 5.89
CA LEU A 35 1.32 3.66 4.47
C LEU A 35 0.06 4.29 3.88
N LYS A 36 0.03 5.62 3.87
CA LYS A 36 -0.99 6.43 3.19
C LYS A 36 -0.40 7.72 2.65
N ALA A 37 -0.94 8.19 1.53
CA ALA A 37 -0.62 9.50 0.98
C ALA A 37 -1.84 10.10 0.25
N GLY A 38 -1.77 11.41 0.03
CA GLY A 38 -2.83 12.19 -0.63
C GLY A 38 -3.93 12.65 0.31
N GLU A 39 -4.75 13.56 -0.22
CA GLU A 39 -5.85 14.20 0.52
C GLU A 39 -7.14 13.40 0.41
N GLU A 40 -7.95 13.44 1.48
CA GLU A 40 -9.29 12.83 1.49
C GLU A 40 -10.13 13.36 0.33
N ARG A 41 -10.67 12.46 -0.49
CA ARG A 41 -11.62 12.81 -1.54
C ARG A 41 -12.99 12.21 -1.22
N PHE A 42 -14.05 12.92 -1.58
CA PHE A 42 -15.43 12.42 -1.49
C PHE A 42 -15.75 11.43 -2.63
N LEU A 43 -14.88 10.46 -2.82
CA LEU A 43 -14.98 9.41 -3.83
C LEU A 43 -14.96 8.03 -3.14
N PRO A 44 -15.72 7.05 -3.64
CA PRO A 44 -15.62 5.69 -3.14
C PRO A 44 -14.21 5.14 -3.40
N PRO A 45 -13.61 4.41 -2.44
CA PRO A 45 -12.33 3.76 -2.66
C PRO A 45 -12.45 2.65 -3.71
N MET A 46 -11.51 2.64 -4.65
CA MET A 46 -11.29 1.57 -5.61
C MET A 46 -10.11 0.71 -5.16
N VAL A 47 -10.10 -0.56 -5.58
CA VAL A 47 -8.97 -1.47 -5.37
C VAL A 47 -7.97 -1.26 -6.50
N GLY A 48 -6.80 -0.70 -6.18
CA GLY A 48 -5.70 -0.54 -7.13
C GLY A 48 -4.86 -1.81 -7.26
N PHE A 49 -4.78 -2.59 -6.19
CA PHE A 49 -4.14 -3.91 -6.16
C PHE A 49 -4.69 -4.73 -4.99
N GLU A 50 -4.80 -6.05 -5.16
CA GLU A 50 -5.21 -6.97 -4.10
C GLU A 50 -4.57 -8.35 -4.28
N ASP A 51 -4.01 -8.89 -3.19
CA ASP A 51 -3.52 -10.26 -3.10
C ASP A 51 -4.04 -10.95 -1.81
N GLU A 52 -3.50 -12.12 -1.46
CA GLU A 52 -3.91 -12.86 -0.26
C GLU A 52 -3.63 -12.13 1.08
N LYS A 53 -2.64 -11.24 1.12
CA LYS A 53 -2.14 -10.58 2.32
C LYS A 53 -2.38 -9.07 2.35
N TYR A 54 -2.46 -8.40 1.21
CA TYR A 54 -2.50 -6.94 1.13
C TYR A 54 -3.58 -6.45 0.16
N VAL A 55 -4.05 -5.23 0.42
CA VAL A 55 -4.93 -4.46 -0.47
C VAL A 55 -4.40 -3.03 -0.55
N VAL A 56 -4.31 -2.49 -1.76
CA VAL A 56 -4.06 -1.07 -2.00
C VAL A 56 -5.37 -0.42 -2.43
N PHE A 57 -5.83 0.54 -1.64
CA PHE A 57 -7.00 1.33 -1.97
C PHE A 57 -6.59 2.67 -2.56
N VAL A 58 -7.38 3.15 -3.51
CA VAL A 58 -7.20 4.43 -4.17
C VAL A 58 -8.54 5.17 -4.26
N GLN A 59 -8.57 6.45 -3.90
CA GLN A 59 -9.67 7.36 -4.23
C GLN A 59 -9.23 8.26 -5.38
N ALA A 60 -9.54 7.82 -6.59
CA ALA A 60 -9.29 8.54 -7.84
C ALA A 60 -10.58 8.58 -8.67
N ASP A 61 -10.65 9.47 -9.64
CA ASP A 61 -11.78 9.53 -10.57
C ASP A 61 -11.82 8.30 -11.50
N GLU A 62 -10.66 7.79 -11.89
CA GLU A 62 -10.51 6.59 -12.70
C GLU A 62 -9.26 5.78 -12.31
N MET A 63 -9.28 4.49 -12.64
CA MET A 63 -8.15 3.58 -12.42
C MET A 63 -7.42 3.29 -13.74
N SER A 64 -6.36 4.05 -14.01
CA SER A 64 -5.49 3.81 -15.17
C SER A 64 -4.57 2.60 -14.96
N ASP A 65 -4.10 1.99 -16.05
CA ASP A 65 -3.16 0.86 -15.96
C ASP A 65 -1.83 1.29 -15.31
N GLN A 66 -1.38 2.52 -15.57
CA GLN A 66 -0.20 3.05 -14.90
C GLN A 66 -0.37 3.16 -13.38
N LEU A 67 -1.57 3.54 -12.91
CA LEU A 67 -1.86 3.61 -11.48
C LEU A 67 -1.85 2.21 -10.86
N LYS A 68 -2.43 1.20 -11.53
CA LYS A 68 -2.39 -0.20 -11.08
C LYS A 68 -0.96 -0.72 -10.97
N ASP A 69 -0.12 -0.49 -11.99
CA ASP A 69 1.30 -0.87 -11.98
C ASP A 69 2.06 -0.25 -10.81
N MET A 70 1.73 1.00 -10.46
CA MET A 70 2.35 1.67 -9.31
C MET A 70 1.83 1.11 -7.98
N CYS A 71 0.54 0.75 -7.87
CA CYS A 71 -0.01 0.07 -6.70
C CYS A 71 0.66 -1.30 -6.46
N GLU A 72 0.94 -2.06 -7.51
CA GLU A 72 1.67 -3.33 -7.41
C GLU A 72 3.10 -3.11 -6.87
N LYS A 73 3.83 -2.13 -7.41
CA LYS A 73 5.17 -1.75 -6.93
C LYS A 73 5.19 -1.32 -5.46
N VAL A 74 4.13 -0.67 -4.98
CA VAL A 74 3.99 -0.35 -3.55
C VAL A 74 4.00 -1.64 -2.71
N ILE A 75 3.28 -2.68 -3.12
CA ILE A 75 3.25 -3.94 -2.38
C ILE A 75 4.61 -4.66 -2.41
N GLU A 76 5.33 -4.62 -3.54
CA GLU A 76 6.70 -5.14 -3.61
C GLU A 76 7.64 -4.43 -2.63
N CYS A 77 7.53 -3.10 -2.55
CA CYS A 77 8.27 -2.30 -1.57
C CYS A 77 7.92 -2.70 -0.14
N VAL A 78 6.62 -2.76 0.19
CA VAL A 78 6.14 -3.10 1.55
C VAL A 78 6.60 -4.49 1.98
N ARG A 79 6.63 -5.45 1.06
CA ARG A 79 7.14 -6.80 1.31
C ARG A 79 8.65 -6.79 1.59
N SER A 80 9.41 -5.96 0.88
CA SER A 80 10.86 -5.84 1.04
C SER A 80 11.20 -5.21 2.40
N ASP A 81 10.56 -4.10 2.74
CA ASP A 81 10.74 -3.40 4.03
C ASP A 81 10.40 -4.29 5.24
N ARG A 82 9.39 -5.17 5.09
CA ARG A 82 8.95 -6.06 6.19
C ARG A 82 9.76 -7.34 6.29
N LYS A 83 10.37 -7.83 5.20
CA LYS A 83 11.30 -8.98 5.27
C LYS A 83 12.54 -8.64 6.09
N ASP A 84 13.07 -7.43 5.93
CA ASP A 84 14.25 -6.93 6.65
C ASP A 84 14.03 -6.86 8.18
N ARG A 85 12.80 -6.54 8.60
CA ARG A 85 12.43 -6.41 10.02
C ARG A 85 12.13 -7.72 10.74
N THR A 86 12.30 -8.88 10.11
CA THR A 86 12.10 -10.16 10.80
C THR A 86 13.41 -10.53 11.51
N PRO A 87 13.50 -10.48 12.85
CA PRO A 87 14.72 -10.90 13.52
C PRO A 87 15.00 -12.37 13.22
N PRO A 88 16.27 -12.79 13.06
CA PRO A 88 16.59 -14.21 12.96
C PRO A 88 16.00 -14.90 14.18
N ARG A 89 15.22 -15.97 13.97
CA ARG A 89 14.78 -16.84 15.05
C ARG A 89 16.05 -17.29 15.76
N LYS A 90 16.27 -16.84 17.00
CA LYS A 90 17.26 -17.48 17.87
C LYS A 90 16.80 -18.92 18.00
N GLY A 91 17.51 -19.82 17.33
CA GLY A 91 17.34 -21.25 17.54
C GLY A 91 17.73 -21.52 18.98
N ASP A 92 16.80 -22.02 19.77
CA ASP A 92 17.11 -22.68 21.02
C ASP A 92 18.03 -23.87 20.68
N SER A 93 19.25 -23.83 21.20
CA SER A 93 20.19 -24.95 21.26
C SER A 93 20.54 -25.17 22.72
#